data_AF-A0A401JG70-F1
#
_entry.id   AF-A0A401JG70-F1
#
_cell.length_a   1.000
_cell.length_b   1.000
_cell.length_c   1.000
_cell.angle_alpha   90.00
_cell.angle_beta   90.00
_cell.angle_gamma   90.00
#
_symmetry.space_group_name_H-M   'P 1'
#
loop_
_entity.id
_entity.type
_entity.pdbx_description
1 polymer ?
#
loop_
_entity_poly.entity_id
_entity_poly.type
_entity_poly.pdbx_seq_one_letter_code
_entity_poly.pdbx_strand_id
1 'polypeptide(L)'
;MTSQVEELMLYYDFLRKQPAPELIKEYDKARQALTQSKTDVNRVRVALLLSMPNTPFHDTAAALGLLNEVSKETKAPSPSLRGLANMMAMMIAEQQRANNNADDLSQKLKDEQKRADALQGQVDGIKNMEKNLIRRDRRGITTKP
;
A
#
# COMPACT_ATOMS: atom_id res chain seq x y z
N MET A 1 16.33 -0.72 -34.48
CA MET A 1 16.49 -1.57 -33.28
C MET A 1 15.74 -0.89 -32.16
N THR A 2 14.68 -1.52 -31.64
CA THR A 2 13.88 -1.02 -30.52
C THR A 2 14.74 -1.03 -29.25
N SER A 3 14.68 0.02 -28.43
CA SER A 3 15.45 0.07 -27.18
C SER A 3 14.89 -0.92 -26.15
N GLN A 4 15.73 -1.50 -25.28
CA GLN A 4 15.25 -2.38 -24.19
C GLN A 4 14.25 -1.67 -23.27
N VAL A 5 14.43 -0.37 -23.05
CA VAL A 5 13.49 0.46 -22.28
C VAL A 5 12.15 0.60 -23.01
N GLU A 6 12.18 0.77 -24.33
CA GLU A 6 10.98 0.86 -25.15
C GLU A 6 10.18 -0.45 -25.12
N GLU A 7 10.86 -1.60 -25.22
CA GLU A 7 10.24 -2.91 -25.06
C GLU A 7 9.57 -3.07 -23.69
N LEU A 8 10.22 -2.63 -22.61
CA LEU A 8 9.66 -2.69 -21.26
C LEU A 8 8.47 -1.75 -21.07
N MET A 9 8.49 -0.57 -21.70
CA MET A 9 7.36 0.37 -21.64
C MET A 9 6.15 -0.16 -22.42
N LEU A 10 6.37 -0.77 -23.60
CA LEU A 10 5.32 -1.44 -24.35
C LEU A 10 4.77 -2.66 -23.59
N TYR A 11 5.65 -3.41 -22.93
CA TYR A 11 5.26 -4.52 -22.08
C TYR A 11 4.39 -4.05 -20.91
N TYR A 12 4.74 -2.94 -20.25
CA TYR A 12 3.90 -2.34 -19.21
C TYR A 12 2.53 -1.89 -19.76
N ASP A 13 2.48 -1.28 -20.95
CA ASP A 13 1.21 -0.90 -21.58
C ASP A 13 0.33 -2.11 -21.97
N PHE A 14 0.96 -3.25 -22.28
CA PHE A 14 0.26 -4.51 -22.45
C PHE A 14 -0.29 -5.04 -21.12
N LEU A 15 0.52 -5.09 -20.06
CA LEU A 15 0.13 -5.63 -18.75
C LEU A 15 -1.07 -4.89 -18.14
N ARG A 16 -1.09 -3.55 -18.19
CA ARG A 16 -2.18 -2.73 -17.61
C ARG A 16 -3.57 -3.01 -18.22
N LYS A 17 -3.63 -3.63 -19.41
CA LYS A 17 -4.87 -3.98 -20.11
C LYS A 17 -5.29 -5.43 -19.84
N GLN A 18 -4.46 -6.23 -19.17
CA GLN A 18 -4.74 -7.63 -18.92
C GLN A 18 -5.61 -7.84 -17.68
N PRO A 19 -6.53 -8.82 -17.71
CA PRO A 19 -7.26 -9.25 -16.53
C PRO A 19 -6.34 -10.06 -15.58
N ALA A 20 -6.74 -10.17 -14.31
CA ALA A 20 -5.96 -10.83 -13.27
C ALA A 20 -5.46 -12.26 -13.62
N PRO A 21 -6.25 -13.15 -14.27
CA PRO A 21 -5.77 -14.48 -14.65
C PRO A 21 -4.62 -14.45 -15.67
N GLU A 22 -4.64 -13.49 -16.60
CA GLU A 22 -3.57 -13.35 -17.60
C GLU A 22 -2.32 -12.72 -16.99
N LEU A 23 -2.48 -11.82 -16.02
CA LEU A 23 -1.36 -11.28 -15.25
C LEU A 23 -0.60 -12.35 -14.46
N ILE A 24 -1.31 -13.36 -13.91
CA ILE A 24 -0.69 -14.50 -13.22
C ILE A 24 0.16 -15.33 -14.20
N LYS A 25 -0.39 -15.63 -15.39
CA LYS A 25 0.34 -16.39 -16.42
C LYS A 25 1.60 -15.64 -16.89
N GLU A 26 1.49 -14.34 -17.12
CA GLU A 26 2.63 -13.51 -17.52
C GLU A 26 3.67 -13.39 -16.40
N TYR A 27 3.24 -13.38 -15.13
CA TYR A 27 4.15 -13.46 -13.98
C TYR A 27 4.97 -14.75 -13.97
N ASP A 28 4.32 -15.90 -14.10
CA ASP A 28 5.01 -17.20 -14.12
C ASP A 28 5.99 -17.31 -15.28
N LYS A 29 5.57 -16.86 -16.47
CA LYS A 29 6.41 -16.80 -17.68
C LYS A 29 7.62 -15.90 -17.50
N ALA A 30 7.45 -14.70 -16.94
CA ALA A 30 8.55 -13.78 -16.67
C ALA A 30 9.54 -14.36 -15.64
N ARG A 31 9.04 -15.03 -14.60
CA ARG A 31 9.87 -15.70 -13.58
C ARG A 31 10.65 -16.87 -14.16
N GLN A 32 10.03 -17.65 -15.05
CA GLN A 32 10.71 -18.71 -15.78
C GLN A 32 11.82 -18.16 -16.68
N ALA A 33 11.54 -17.07 -17.42
CA ALA A 33 12.53 -16.40 -18.26
C ALA A 33 13.72 -15.87 -17.46
N LEU A 34 13.50 -15.29 -16.27
CA LEU A 34 14.57 -14.85 -15.37
C LEU A 34 15.42 -16.01 -14.85
N THR A 35 14.79 -17.17 -14.59
CA THR A 35 15.49 -18.38 -14.16
C THR A 35 16.37 -18.95 -15.27
N GLN A 36 15.85 -18.98 -16.50
CA GLN A 36 16.60 -19.43 -17.69
C GLN A 36 17.73 -18.47 -18.04
N SER A 37 17.50 -17.16 -17.88
CA SER A 37 18.46 -16.12 -18.24
C SER A 37 18.36 -14.94 -17.28
N LYS A 38 19.40 -14.78 -16.47
CA LYS A 38 19.50 -13.75 -15.42
C LYS A 38 19.90 -12.38 -15.99
N THR A 39 19.17 -11.91 -17.00
CA THR A 39 19.40 -10.60 -17.61
C THR A 39 18.71 -9.50 -16.83
N ASP A 40 19.24 -8.29 -16.91
CA ASP A 40 18.64 -7.11 -16.28
C ASP A 40 17.25 -6.79 -16.83
N VAL A 41 17.01 -7.04 -18.12
CA VAL A 41 15.68 -6.90 -18.72
C VAL A 41 14.67 -7.86 -18.07
N ASN A 42 15.06 -9.12 -17.84
CA ASN A 42 14.20 -10.09 -17.16
C ASN A 42 13.98 -9.72 -15.69
N ARG A 43 15.00 -9.18 -15.00
CA ARG A 43 14.85 -8.66 -13.63
C ARG A 43 13.82 -7.54 -13.58
N VAL A 44 13.93 -6.55 -14.46
CA VAL A 44 12.96 -5.44 -14.54
C VAL A 44 11.57 -5.92 -14.93
N ARG A 45 11.46 -6.90 -15.85
CA ARG A 45 10.18 -7.49 -16.26
C ARG A 45 9.43 -8.13 -15.08
N VAL A 46 10.14 -8.91 -14.26
CA VAL A 46 9.56 -9.51 -13.05
C VAL A 46 9.22 -8.43 -12.02
N ALA A 47 10.09 -7.43 -11.83
CA ALA A 47 9.83 -6.32 -10.91
C ALA A 47 8.58 -5.50 -11.29
N LEU A 48 8.34 -5.27 -12.59
CA LEU A 48 7.11 -4.61 -13.09
C LEU A 48 5.86 -5.38 -12.67
N LEU A 49 5.85 -6.70 -12.86
CA LEU A 49 4.73 -7.57 -12.48
C LEU A 49 4.52 -7.57 -10.96
N LEU A 50 5.58 -7.76 -10.18
CA LEU A 50 5.50 -7.73 -8.71
C LEU A 50 4.98 -6.38 -8.17
N SER A 51 5.14 -5.31 -8.93
CA SER A 51 4.65 -3.97 -8.57
C SER A 51 3.18 -3.73 -8.95
N MET A 52 2.53 -4.66 -9.65
CA MET A 52 1.13 -4.52 -10.05
C MET A 52 0.22 -4.62 -8.83
N PRO A 53 -0.66 -3.62 -8.59
CA PRO A 53 -1.60 -3.66 -7.47
C PRO A 53 -2.70 -4.70 -7.69
N ASN A 54 -3.35 -5.13 -6.61
CA ASN A 54 -4.50 -6.04 -6.63
C ASN A 54 -4.23 -7.41 -7.30
N THR A 55 -2.97 -7.85 -7.32
CA THR A 55 -2.59 -9.20 -7.76
C THR A 55 -2.14 -10.05 -6.58
N PRO A 56 -2.34 -11.39 -6.61
CA PRO A 56 -1.92 -12.26 -5.52
C PRO A 56 -0.39 -12.39 -5.38
N PHE A 57 0.36 -12.01 -6.42
CA PHE A 57 1.82 -12.01 -6.45
C PHE A 57 2.42 -10.62 -6.23
N HIS A 58 1.62 -9.63 -5.83
CA HIS A 58 2.11 -8.30 -5.51
C HIS A 58 3.11 -8.35 -4.35
N ASP A 59 4.35 -7.92 -4.59
CA ASP A 59 5.43 -7.89 -3.59
C ASP A 59 6.43 -6.78 -3.93
N THR A 60 6.23 -5.63 -3.31
CA THR A 60 7.08 -4.44 -3.49
C THR A 60 8.50 -4.67 -2.98
N ALA A 61 8.69 -5.47 -1.94
CA ALA A 61 10.01 -5.76 -1.38
C ALA A 61 10.85 -6.61 -2.34
N ALA A 62 10.26 -7.67 -2.89
CA ALA A 62 10.90 -8.49 -3.91
C ALA A 62 11.19 -7.69 -5.19
N ALA A 63 10.25 -6.82 -5.62
CA ALA A 63 10.47 -5.93 -6.76
C ALA A 63 11.69 -5.00 -6.53
N LEU A 64 11.77 -4.36 -5.37
CA LEU A 64 12.91 -3.50 -5.01
C LEU A 64 14.23 -4.27 -4.97
N GLY A 65 14.22 -5.50 -4.45
CA GLY A 65 15.40 -6.38 -4.47
C GLY A 65 15.97 -6.57 -5.88
N LEU A 66 15.10 -6.94 -6.83
CA LEU A 66 15.47 -7.13 -8.24
C LEU A 66 15.99 -5.85 -8.90
N LEU A 67 15.37 -4.70 -8.63
CA LEU A 67 15.80 -3.43 -9.22
C LEU A 67 17.14 -2.96 -8.67
N ASN A 68 17.38 -3.16 -7.38
CA ASN A 68 18.65 -2.83 -6.77
C ASN A 68 19.81 -3.68 -7.31
N GLU A 69 19.56 -4.92 -7.75
CA GLU A 69 20.56 -5.73 -8.44
C GLU A 69 20.96 -5.11 -9.79
N VAL A 70 19.98 -4.67 -10.59
CA VAL A 70 20.23 -3.99 -11.88
C VAL A 70 21.07 -2.73 -11.69
N SER A 71 20.85 -2.00 -10.60
CA SER A 71 21.61 -0.80 -10.28
C SER A 71 23.05 -1.08 -9.84
N LYS A 72 23.30 -2.24 -9.22
CA LYS A 72 24.62 -2.67 -8.72
C LYS A 72 25.46 -3.40 -9.77
N GLU A 73 24.84 -4.09 -10.72
CA GLU A 73 25.54 -4.88 -11.74
C GLU A 73 26.43 -3.95 -12.61
N THR A 74 27.73 -4.20 -12.57
CA THR A 74 28.77 -3.41 -13.26
C THR A 74 28.99 -3.87 -14.71
N LYS A 75 28.46 -5.03 -15.10
CA LYS A 75 28.46 -5.53 -16.48
C LYS A 75 27.35 -4.85 -17.30
N ALA A 76 27.56 -3.57 -17.57
CA ALA A 76 26.88 -2.69 -18.52
C ALA A 76 25.44 -3.09 -18.96
N PRO A 77 24.41 -3.01 -18.08
CA PRO A 77 23.08 -2.64 -18.54
C PRO A 77 23.17 -1.30 -19.27
N SER A 78 22.31 -1.09 -20.28
CA SER A 78 22.25 0.20 -20.95
C SER A 78 22.02 1.31 -19.90
N PRO A 79 22.67 2.48 -20.01
CA PRO A 79 22.46 3.57 -19.06
C PRO A 79 20.97 3.93 -18.88
N SER A 80 20.19 3.80 -19.96
CA SER A 80 18.75 3.98 -19.96
C SER A 80 17.99 2.95 -19.12
N LEU A 81 18.37 1.66 -19.16
CA LEU A 81 17.75 0.62 -18.34
C LEU A 81 18.04 0.84 -16.85
N ARG A 82 19.28 1.22 -16.52
CA ARG A 82 19.65 1.56 -15.14
C ARG A 82 18.88 2.78 -14.62
N GLY A 83 18.72 3.81 -15.45
CA GLY A 83 17.90 4.98 -15.15
C GLY A 83 16.44 4.62 -14.87
N LEU A 84 15.85 3.77 -15.72
CA LEU A 84 14.48 3.26 -15.52
C LEU A 84 14.36 2.47 -14.21
N ALA A 85 15.28 1.55 -13.94
CA ALA A 85 15.26 0.73 -12.73
C ALA A 85 15.36 1.60 -11.45
N ASN A 86 16.25 2.60 -11.44
CA ASN A 86 16.38 3.55 -10.33
C ASN A 86 15.10 4.38 -10.13
N MET A 87 14.52 4.90 -11.21
CA MET A 87 13.27 5.65 -11.15
C MET A 87 12.15 4.79 -10.56
N MET A 88 12.02 3.55 -11.04
CA MET A 88 10.97 2.64 -10.59
C MET A 88 11.18 2.24 -9.12
N ALA A 89 12.43 1.99 -8.70
CA ALA A 89 12.74 1.68 -7.31
C ALA A 89 12.40 2.86 -6.37
N MET A 90 12.71 4.09 -6.78
CA MET A 90 12.33 5.30 -6.04
C MET A 90 10.80 5.40 -5.91
N MET A 91 10.06 5.20 -7.00
CA MET A 91 8.59 5.27 -6.97
C MET A 91 7.96 4.19 -6.08
N ILE A 92 8.44 2.95 -6.14
CA ILE A 92 7.94 1.86 -5.30
C ILE A 92 8.23 2.14 -3.81
N ALA A 93 9.43 2.64 -3.49
CA ALA A 93 9.81 2.97 -2.11
C ALA A 93 8.95 4.11 -1.54
N GLU A 94 8.67 5.15 -2.33
CA GLU A 94 7.79 6.24 -1.93
C GLU A 94 6.33 5.78 -1.78
N GLN A 95 5.84 4.91 -2.67
CA GLN A 95 4.50 4.31 -2.52
C GLN A 95 4.40 3.49 -1.22
N GLN A 96 5.42 2.71 -0.88
CA GLN A 96 5.43 1.93 0.36
C GLN A 96 5.39 2.84 1.60
N ARG A 97 6.16 3.93 1.61
CA ARG A 97 6.14 4.93 2.68
C ARG A 97 4.77 5.60 2.81
N ALA A 98 4.15 5.97 1.69
CA ALA A 98 2.82 6.55 1.67
C ALA A 98 1.77 5.59 2.24
N ASN A 99 1.81 4.30 1.86
CA ASN A 99 0.91 3.28 2.37
C ASN A 99 1.08 3.09 3.90
N ASN A 100 2.32 2.97 4.38
CA ASN A 100 2.58 2.85 5.82
C ASN A 100 2.06 4.06 6.61
N ASN A 101 2.24 5.27 6.08
CA ASN A 101 1.72 6.49 6.70
C ASN A 101 0.18 6.49 6.72
N ALA A 102 -0.48 5.99 5.67
CA ALA A 102 -1.93 5.89 5.60
C ALA A 102 -2.48 4.89 6.62
N ASP A 103 -1.80 3.76 6.83
CA ASP A 103 -2.16 2.77 7.85
C ASP A 103 -2.01 3.35 9.27
N ASP A 104 -0.91 4.04 9.55
CA ASP A 104 -0.68 4.72 10.83
C ASP A 104 -1.75 5.78 11.13
N LEU A 105 -2.11 6.59 10.13
CA LEU A 105 -3.16 7.60 10.26
C LEU A 105 -4.54 6.96 10.47
N SER A 106 -4.83 5.86 9.78
CA SER A 106 -6.08 5.12 9.93
C SER A 106 -6.23 4.53 11.34
N GLN A 107 -5.14 4.01 11.91
CA GLN A 107 -5.13 3.49 13.27
C GLN A 107 -5.34 4.61 14.30
N LYS A 108 -4.64 5.75 14.15
CA LYS A 108 -4.83 6.93 15.03
C LYS A 108 -6.27 7.44 14.98
N LEU A 109 -6.87 7.50 13.79
CA LEU A 109 -8.26 7.92 13.62
C LEU A 109 -9.22 6.98 14.38
N LYS A 110 -9.01 5.68 14.30
CA LYS A 110 -9.82 4.68 15.01
C LYS A 110 -9.71 4.83 16.54
N ASP A 111 -8.52 5.12 17.04
CA ASP A 111 -8.30 5.27 18.47
C ASP A 111 -8.88 6.59 19.00
N GLU A 112 -8.77 7.68 18.24
CA GLU A 112 -9.47 8.95 18.57
C GLU A 112 -11.00 8.80 18.52
N GLN A 113 -11.54 8.04 17.56
CA GLN A 113 -12.99 7.79 17.52
C GLN A 113 -13.46 7.06 18.79
N LYS A 114 -12.74 6.01 19.23
CA LYS A 114 -13.07 5.32 20.48
C LYS A 114 -13.00 6.25 21.69
N ARG A 115 -12.01 7.14 21.72
CA ARG A 115 -11.85 8.12 22.80
C ARG A 115 -13.01 9.11 22.82
N ALA A 116 -13.43 9.60 21.64
CA ALA A 116 -14.59 10.46 21.50
C ALA A 116 -15.87 9.77 21.96
N ASP A 117 -16.09 8.52 21.57
CA ASP A 117 -17.26 7.73 21.99
C ASP A 117 -17.28 7.50 23.51
N ALA A 118 -16.12 7.21 24.12
CA ALA A 118 -16.00 7.05 25.56
C ALA A 118 -16.30 8.34 26.33
N LEU A 119 -15.78 9.48 25.85
CA LEU A 119 -16.06 10.80 26.42
C LEU A 119 -17.55 11.16 26.27
N GLN A 120 -18.15 10.86 25.12
CA GLN A 120 -19.58 11.07 24.90
C GLN A 120 -20.42 10.25 25.90
N GLY A 121 -20.05 8.98 26.13
CA GLY A 121 -20.69 8.15 27.16
C GLY A 121 -20.57 8.72 28.57
N GLN A 122 -19.42 9.29 28.93
CA GLN A 122 -19.23 9.96 30.22
C GLN A 122 -20.10 11.21 30.35
N VAL A 123 -20.15 12.05 29.32
CA VAL A 123 -21.00 13.25 29.28
C VAL A 123 -22.47 12.88 29.45
N ASP A 124 -22.94 11.86 28.75
CA ASP A 124 -24.34 11.41 28.85
C ASP A 124 -24.64 10.77 30.22
N GLY A 125 -23.67 10.07 30.80
CA GLY A 125 -23.72 9.60 32.19
C GLY A 125 -23.91 10.74 33.19
N ILE A 126 -23.11 11.81 33.06
CA ILE A 126 -23.22 13.02 33.90
C ILE A 126 -24.58 13.68 33.74
N LYS A 127 -25.04 13.92 32.50
CA LYS A 127 -26.36 14.51 32.23
C LYS A 127 -27.50 13.70 32.87
N ASN A 128 -27.41 12.37 32.83
CA ASN A 128 -28.41 11.51 33.44
C ASN A 128 -28.40 11.58 34.97
N MET A 129 -27.21 11.66 35.59
CA MET A 129 -27.08 11.89 37.03
C MET A 129 -27.69 13.23 37.44
N GLU A 130 -27.40 14.32 36.72
CA GLU A 130 -27.96 15.65 36.99
C GLU A 130 -29.50 15.65 36.89
N LYS A 131 -30.06 15.07 35.81
CA LYS A 131 -31.52 14.93 35.66
C LYS A 131 -32.15 14.16 36.82
N ASN A 132 -31.51 13.10 37.28
CA ASN A 132 -32.00 12.30 38.39
C ASN A 132 -31.94 13.06 39.72
N LEU A 133 -30.89 13.85 39.96
CA LEU A 133 -30.80 14.74 41.13
C LEU A 133 -31.91 15.78 41.14
N ILE A 134 -32.11 16.51 40.04
CA ILE A 134 -33.17 17.53 39.92
C ILE A 134 -34.56 16.91 40.16
N ARG A 135 -34.81 15.70 39.62
CA ARG A 135 -36.08 14.98 39.83
C ARG A 135 -36.28 14.50 41.26
N ARG A 136 -35.21 14.20 42.01
CA ARG A 136 -35.29 13.84 43.44
C ARG A 136 -35.60 15.07 44.27
N ASP A 137 -34.90 16.18 44.01
CA ASP A 137 -35.08 17.43 44.74
C ASP A 137 -36.51 17.98 44.60
N ARG A 138 -37.05 18.00 43.37
CA ARG A 138 -38.45 18.37 43.13
C ARG A 138 -39.47 17.49 43.87
N ARG A 139 -39.20 16.19 44.01
CA ARG A 139 -40.11 15.26 44.73
C ARG A 139 -40.05 15.44 46.24
N GLY A 140 -38.88 15.78 46.79
CA GLY A 140 -38.71 16.10 48.22
C GLY A 140 -39.41 17.40 48.65
N ILE A 141 -39.60 18.34 47.72
CA ILE A 141 -40.34 19.59 47.96
C ILE A 141 -41.87 19.35 48.01
N THR A 142 -42.38 18.40 47.22
CA THR A 142 -43.82 18.06 47.19
C THR A 142 -44.33 17.17 48.33
N THR A 143 -43.43 16.68 49.20
CA THR A 143 -43.78 15.75 50.30
C THR A 143 -43.68 16.38 51.71
N LYS A 144 -43.61 17.71 51.82
CA LYS A 144 -43.78 18.37 53.12
C LYS A 144 -45.28 18.64 53.39
N PRO A 145 -45.82 18.21 54.54
CA PRO A 145 -47.20 18.51 54.95
C PRO A 145 -47.40 19.99 55.26
#